data_AF-A0A6I9PFN4-F1
#
_entry.id   AF-A0A6I9PFN4-F1
#
_cell.length_a   1.000
_cell.length_b   1.000
_cell.length_c   1.000
_cell.angle_alpha   90.00
_cell.angle_beta   90.00
_cell.angle_gamma   90.00
#
_symmetry.space_group_name_H-M   'P 1'
#
loop_
_entity.id
_entity.type
_entity.pdbx_description
1 polymer ?
#
loop_
_entity_poly.entity_id
_entity_poly.type
_entity_poly.pdbx_seq_one_letter_code
_entity_poly.pdbx_strand_id
1 'polypeptide(L)'
;MASGSDHGLKRIVWKKIKDTIITDCRNSEVWKILILDPFTTKLLSSCCKMSDLMSEKITIVEDLFKSREPVPEMKAIYFISPTAKCVEAFIADFKTKPKYKAAYVYFTDYCPDELFNNMKLYCAKYIRVCKEINMSFMPQEAQVFTCDNPGAFQSIYSPNSQDKMNTLETMADQLVSLCATLDEYPGVRYKKDANMENAKTLAELVDDKLAKHYELDDSGKKKVIPLLIKE
;
A
#
# COMPACT_ATOMS: atom_id res chain seq x y z
N MET A 1 13.88 -2.22 31.18
CA MET A 1 13.11 -0.97 31.19
C MET A 1 12.19 -1.00 29.97
N ALA A 2 10.91 -1.28 30.18
CA ALA A 2 9.91 -1.42 29.13
C ALA A 2 9.35 -0.02 28.77
N SER A 3 10.03 0.69 27.89
CA SER A 3 9.51 1.90 27.26
C SER A 3 9.07 1.57 25.84
N GLY A 4 7.77 1.66 25.54
CA GLY A 4 7.31 1.86 24.16
C GLY A 4 6.21 0.94 23.63
N SER A 5 5.11 0.70 24.35
CA SER A 5 3.88 0.14 23.72
C SER A 5 3.19 1.11 22.75
N ASP A 6 3.62 2.38 22.73
CA ASP A 6 3.00 3.47 21.95
C ASP A 6 3.74 3.81 20.64
N HIS A 7 4.92 3.26 20.39
CA HIS A 7 5.79 3.66 19.27
C HIS A 7 6.16 2.52 18.30
N GLY A 8 5.50 1.36 18.36
CA GLY A 8 5.81 0.25 17.47
C GLY A 8 5.36 0.48 16.02
N LEU A 9 6.14 -0.01 15.06
CA LEU A 9 5.86 0.10 13.62
C LEU A 9 4.44 -0.38 13.25
N LYS A 10 3.98 -1.48 13.85
CA LYS A 10 2.60 -1.99 13.69
C LYS A 10 1.55 -0.93 14.02
N ARG A 11 1.74 -0.16 15.09
CA ARG A 11 0.80 0.87 15.52
C ARG A 11 0.86 2.09 14.61
N ILE A 12 2.04 2.47 14.13
CA ILE A 12 2.20 3.57 13.16
C ILE A 12 1.46 3.22 11.86
N VAL A 13 1.67 2.01 11.35
CA VAL A 13 0.97 1.48 10.17
C VAL A 13 -0.54 1.47 10.37
N TRP A 14 -1.02 0.91 11.49
CA TRP A 14 -2.45 0.88 11.78
C TRP A 14 -3.06 2.29 11.87
N LYS A 15 -2.37 3.22 12.53
CA LYS A 15 -2.81 4.61 12.63
C LYS A 15 -2.93 5.25 11.24
N LYS A 16 -1.92 5.08 10.36
CA LYS A 16 -1.96 5.59 8.99
C LYS A 16 -3.13 4.98 8.20
N ILE A 17 -3.35 3.67 8.29
CA ILE A 17 -4.49 2.99 7.64
C ILE A 17 -5.82 3.57 8.14
N LYS A 18 -5.96 3.74 9.45
CA LYS A 18 -7.18 4.27 10.06
C LYS A 18 -7.43 5.73 9.66
N ASP A 19 -6.40 6.57 9.72
CA ASP A 19 -6.52 7.99 9.41
C ASP A 19 -6.79 8.21 7.91
N THR A 20 -6.22 7.39 7.02
CA THR A 20 -6.44 7.51 5.57
C THR A 20 -7.70 6.79 5.08
N ILE A 21 -7.87 5.50 5.38
CA ILE A 21 -8.96 4.69 4.80
C ILE A 21 -10.27 4.91 5.56
N ILE A 22 -10.21 4.82 6.88
CA ILE A 22 -11.41 4.71 7.72
C ILE A 22 -12.01 6.10 7.95
N THR A 23 -11.17 7.10 8.21
CA THR A 23 -11.63 8.47 8.49
C THR A 23 -12.22 9.14 7.25
N ASP A 24 -11.64 8.94 6.06
CA ASP A 24 -12.24 9.37 4.78
C ASP A 24 -13.66 8.82 4.56
N CYS A 25 -13.95 7.68 5.21
CA CYS A 25 -15.21 6.99 5.12
C CYS A 25 -16.17 7.28 6.30
N ARG A 26 -15.81 8.16 7.25
CA ARG A 26 -16.59 8.41 8.49
C ARG A 26 -17.93 9.11 8.28
N ASN A 27 -18.10 9.90 7.21
CA ASN A 27 -19.36 10.61 6.90
C ASN A 27 -20.51 9.66 6.49
N SER A 28 -20.30 8.35 6.55
CA SER A 28 -21.30 7.32 6.35
C SER A 28 -21.66 6.71 7.70
N GLU A 29 -22.86 7.00 8.21
CA GLU A 29 -23.41 6.32 9.40
C GLU A 29 -23.59 4.81 9.21
N VAL A 30 -23.52 4.34 7.96
CA VAL A 30 -23.71 2.95 7.54
C VAL A 30 -22.44 2.13 7.73
N TRP A 31 -22.62 0.88 8.19
CA TRP A 31 -21.63 -0.19 8.22
C TRP A 31 -21.03 -0.45 6.83
N LYS A 32 -19.77 -0.91 6.81
CA LYS A 32 -18.99 -1.07 5.58
C LYS A 32 -18.40 -2.47 5.48
N ILE A 33 -18.27 -2.93 4.24
CA ILE A 33 -17.59 -4.18 3.89
C ILE A 33 -16.16 -3.83 3.50
N LEU A 34 -15.17 -4.50 4.09
CA LEU A 34 -13.76 -4.36 3.74
C LEU A 34 -13.34 -5.53 2.87
N ILE A 35 -12.82 -5.26 1.69
CA ILE A 35 -12.38 -6.26 0.71
C ILE A 35 -10.87 -6.12 0.58
N LEU A 36 -10.18 -7.24 0.79
CA LEU A 36 -8.73 -7.31 0.85
C LEU A 36 -8.19 -8.30 -0.19
N ASP A 37 -7.01 -8.01 -0.70
CA ASP A 37 -6.18 -8.98 -1.43
C ASP A 37 -5.24 -9.74 -0.46
N PRO A 38 -4.48 -10.76 -0.91
CA PRO A 38 -3.59 -11.52 -0.04
C PRO A 38 -2.53 -10.67 0.66
N PHE A 39 -1.97 -9.65 -0.01
CA PHE A 39 -0.96 -8.77 0.57
C PHE A 39 -1.56 -7.88 1.66
N THR A 40 -2.66 -7.18 1.37
CA THR A 40 -3.35 -6.31 2.34
C THR A 40 -3.97 -7.10 3.49
N THR A 41 -4.39 -8.35 3.25
CA THR A 41 -4.85 -9.27 4.32
C THR A 41 -3.72 -9.54 5.32
N LYS A 42 -2.51 -9.87 4.84
CA LYS A 42 -1.33 -10.03 5.71
C LYS A 42 -1.00 -8.71 6.43
N LEU A 43 -1.04 -7.60 5.71
CA LEU A 43 -0.71 -6.28 6.26
C LEU A 43 -1.67 -5.90 7.39
N LEU A 44 -2.97 -6.03 7.18
CA LEU A 44 -3.98 -5.68 8.17
C LEU A 44 -3.92 -6.62 9.38
N SER A 45 -3.78 -7.93 9.15
CA SER A 45 -3.65 -8.91 10.24
C SER A 45 -2.37 -8.74 11.07
N SER A 46 -1.33 -8.13 10.51
CA SER A 46 -0.09 -7.84 11.24
C SER A 46 -0.23 -6.68 12.24
N CYS A 47 -1.13 -5.72 11.98
CA CYS A 47 -1.19 -4.45 12.69
C CYS A 47 -2.51 -4.18 13.45
N CYS A 48 -3.56 -4.97 13.18
CA CYS A 48 -4.92 -4.72 13.65
C CYS A 48 -5.63 -6.02 14.05
N LYS A 49 -6.47 -5.98 15.10
CA LYS A 49 -7.37 -7.09 15.45
C LYS A 49 -8.76 -6.87 14.85
N MET A 50 -9.55 -7.94 14.76
CA MET A 50 -10.96 -7.83 14.33
C MET A 50 -11.79 -6.89 15.22
N SER A 51 -11.49 -6.82 16.53
CA SER A 51 -12.15 -5.88 17.45
C SER A 51 -11.94 -4.42 17.05
N ASP A 52 -10.76 -4.09 16.54
CA ASP A 52 -10.41 -2.72 16.15
C ASP A 52 -11.15 -2.33 14.87
N LEU A 53 -11.27 -3.26 13.90
CA LEU A 53 -12.08 -3.04 12.69
C LEU A 53 -13.57 -2.84 13.00
N MET A 54 -14.12 -3.66 13.89
CA MET A 54 -15.52 -3.54 14.32
C MET A 54 -15.80 -2.19 15.00
N SER A 55 -14.85 -1.68 15.80
CA SER A 55 -14.96 -0.37 16.45
C SER A 55 -15.03 0.78 15.42
N GLU A 56 -14.50 0.56 14.22
CA GLU A 56 -14.50 1.50 13.11
C GLU A 56 -15.64 1.26 12.09
N LYS A 57 -16.69 0.55 12.51
CA LYS A 57 -17.89 0.25 11.70
C LYS A 57 -17.63 -0.62 10.46
N ILE A 58 -16.62 -1.48 10.51
CA ILE A 58 -16.39 -2.53 9.50
C ILE A 58 -17.02 -3.82 10.02
N THR A 59 -18.09 -4.30 9.38
CA THR A 59 -18.83 -5.51 9.81
C THR A 59 -18.26 -6.79 9.21
N ILE A 60 -17.79 -6.72 7.96
CA ILE A 60 -17.41 -7.89 7.18
C ILE A 60 -16.05 -7.60 6.53
N VAL A 61 -15.13 -8.55 6.64
CA VAL A 61 -13.86 -8.57 5.92
C VAL A 61 -13.90 -9.75 4.96
N GLU A 62 -13.75 -9.48 3.66
CA GLU A 62 -13.80 -10.50 2.61
C GLU A 62 -12.54 -10.50 1.74
N ASP A 63 -12.29 -11.66 1.12
CA ASP A 63 -11.21 -11.88 0.17
C ASP A 63 -11.65 -11.52 -1.25
N LEU A 64 -10.90 -10.64 -1.91
CA LEU A 64 -11.15 -10.18 -3.27
C LEU A 64 -11.32 -11.32 -4.29
N PHE A 65 -10.56 -12.41 -4.14
CA PHE A 65 -10.50 -13.51 -5.09
C PHE A 65 -11.51 -14.62 -4.82
N LYS A 66 -12.22 -14.56 -3.68
CA LYS A 66 -13.28 -15.52 -3.38
C LYS A 66 -14.63 -15.07 -3.96
N SER A 67 -15.50 -16.06 -4.17
CA SER A 67 -16.91 -15.78 -4.48
C SER A 67 -17.57 -15.15 -3.25
N ARG A 68 -18.28 -14.04 -3.49
CA ARG A 68 -18.82 -13.15 -2.46
C ARG A 68 -20.28 -12.86 -2.76
N GLU A 69 -21.10 -12.83 -1.71
CA GLU A 69 -22.53 -12.55 -1.84
C GLU A 69 -22.76 -11.07 -2.18
N PRO A 70 -23.60 -10.75 -3.19
CA PRO A 70 -23.95 -9.37 -3.47
C PRO A 70 -24.70 -8.73 -2.29
N VAL A 71 -24.22 -7.58 -1.81
CA VAL A 71 -24.89 -6.75 -0.80
C VAL A 71 -25.07 -5.33 -1.35
N PRO A 72 -26.05 -5.10 -2.26
CA PRO A 72 -26.17 -3.85 -3.03
C PRO A 72 -26.52 -2.62 -2.20
N GLU A 73 -26.94 -2.80 -0.94
CA GLU A 73 -27.29 -1.71 -0.02
C GLU A 73 -26.07 -1.13 0.68
N MET A 74 -24.99 -1.92 0.82
CA MET A 74 -23.79 -1.55 1.54
C MET A 74 -22.72 -0.97 0.63
N LYS A 75 -21.87 -0.12 1.20
CA LYS A 75 -20.67 0.41 0.56
C LYS A 75 -19.49 -0.52 0.86
N ALA A 76 -18.63 -0.70 -0.13
CA ALA A 76 -17.44 -1.52 -0.01
C ALA A 76 -16.16 -0.67 -0.06
N ILE A 77 -15.25 -0.94 0.88
CA ILE A 77 -13.88 -0.44 0.89
C ILE A 77 -13.00 -1.53 0.28
N TYR A 78 -12.33 -1.21 -0.80
CA TYR A 78 -11.33 -2.05 -1.42
C TYR A 78 -9.97 -1.55 -0.99
N PHE A 79 -9.26 -2.31 -0.16
CA PHE A 79 -7.86 -2.06 0.12
C PHE A 79 -7.06 -3.16 -0.55
N ILE A 80 -6.42 -2.85 -1.68
CA ILE A 80 -5.88 -3.86 -2.62
C ILE A 80 -4.55 -3.41 -3.23
N SER A 81 -3.76 -4.36 -3.72
CA SER A 81 -2.53 -4.03 -4.47
C SER A 81 -2.83 -3.60 -5.91
N PRO A 82 -2.04 -2.69 -6.51
CA PRO A 82 -2.24 -2.21 -7.89
C PRO A 82 -1.76 -3.23 -8.95
N THR A 83 -2.27 -4.46 -8.89
CA THR A 83 -1.95 -5.53 -9.84
C THR A 83 -3.10 -5.75 -10.82
N ALA A 84 -2.79 -6.18 -12.05
CA ALA A 84 -3.80 -6.48 -13.07
C ALA A 84 -4.89 -7.44 -12.53
N LYS A 85 -4.47 -8.51 -11.84
CA LYS A 85 -5.37 -9.48 -11.22
C LYS A 85 -6.34 -8.85 -10.20
N CYS A 86 -5.86 -7.92 -9.37
CA CYS A 86 -6.71 -7.23 -8.39
C CYS A 86 -7.71 -6.29 -9.08
N VAL A 87 -7.25 -5.55 -10.09
CA VAL A 87 -8.10 -4.61 -10.84
C VAL A 87 -9.16 -5.35 -11.66
N GLU A 88 -8.81 -6.47 -12.29
CA GLU A 88 -9.77 -7.32 -13.00
C GLU A 88 -10.84 -7.89 -12.05
N ALA A 89 -10.43 -8.39 -10.87
CA ALA A 89 -11.36 -8.89 -9.86
C ALA A 89 -12.28 -7.78 -9.34
N PHE A 90 -11.76 -6.56 -9.16
CA PHE A 90 -12.56 -5.38 -8.83
C PHE A 90 -13.58 -5.06 -9.93
N ILE A 91 -13.14 -5.02 -11.20
CA ILE A 91 -14.03 -4.74 -12.33
C ILE A 91 -15.16 -5.78 -12.42
N ALA A 92 -14.84 -7.06 -12.17
CA ALA A 92 -15.83 -8.14 -12.18
C ALA A 92 -16.97 -7.95 -11.18
N ASP A 93 -16.74 -7.27 -10.04
CA ASP A 93 -17.78 -6.99 -9.04
C ASP A 93 -18.84 -5.97 -9.51
N PHE A 94 -18.54 -5.19 -10.57
CA PHE A 94 -19.39 -4.10 -11.03
C PHE A 94 -19.81 -4.18 -12.50
N LYS A 95 -19.17 -5.05 -13.30
CA LYS A 95 -19.35 -5.13 -14.76
C LYS A 95 -20.74 -5.58 -15.19
N THR A 96 -21.28 -6.65 -14.60
CA THR A 96 -22.60 -7.19 -14.97
C THR A 96 -23.70 -6.66 -14.06
N LYS A 97 -23.64 -7.00 -12.77
CA LYS A 97 -24.56 -6.54 -11.73
C LYS A 97 -23.72 -6.09 -10.53
N PRO A 98 -23.89 -4.85 -10.05
CA PRO A 98 -23.05 -4.33 -8.97
C PRO A 98 -23.29 -5.13 -7.70
N LYS A 99 -22.23 -5.69 -7.12
CA LYS A 99 -22.30 -6.36 -5.83
C LYS A 99 -22.55 -5.39 -4.67
N TYR A 100 -22.13 -4.14 -4.81
CA TYR A 100 -22.18 -3.13 -3.74
C TYR A 100 -22.73 -1.80 -4.26
N LYS A 101 -23.24 -0.97 -3.35
CA LYS A 101 -23.79 0.36 -3.66
C LYS A 101 -22.77 1.31 -4.27
N ALA A 102 -21.56 1.30 -3.73
CA ALA A 102 -20.45 2.14 -4.12
C ALA A 102 -19.12 1.53 -3.65
N ALA A 103 -18.03 1.90 -4.32
CA ALA A 103 -16.67 1.46 -4.02
C ALA A 103 -15.80 2.63 -3.56
N TYR A 104 -15.03 2.38 -2.49
CA TYR A 104 -13.93 3.23 -2.02
C TYR A 104 -12.65 2.45 -2.22
N VAL A 105 -11.86 2.83 -3.22
CA VAL A 105 -10.67 2.09 -3.65
C VAL A 105 -9.42 2.74 -3.07
N TYR A 106 -8.63 1.93 -2.38
CA TYR A 106 -7.36 2.31 -1.79
C TYR A 106 -6.30 1.34 -2.29
N PHE A 107 -5.33 1.86 -3.05
CA PHE A 107 -4.19 1.08 -3.50
C PHE A 107 -3.06 1.14 -2.49
N THR A 108 -2.36 0.02 -2.34
CA THR A 108 -1.15 -0.05 -1.51
C THR A 108 0.00 0.78 -2.08
N ASP A 109 0.11 0.87 -3.39
CA ASP A 109 1.17 1.59 -4.10
C ASP A 109 0.61 2.32 -5.31
N TYR A 110 1.48 2.97 -6.09
CA TYR A 110 1.12 3.65 -7.33
C TYR A 110 0.36 2.73 -8.29
N CYS A 111 -0.78 3.19 -8.80
CA CYS A 111 -1.57 2.47 -9.78
C CYS A 111 -1.20 2.94 -11.20
N PRO A 112 -0.62 2.07 -12.05
CA PRO A 112 -0.32 2.39 -13.44
C PRO A 112 -1.55 2.94 -14.18
N ASP A 113 -1.33 3.95 -15.03
CA ASP A 113 -2.42 4.65 -15.71
C ASP A 113 -3.25 3.73 -16.62
N GLU A 114 -2.63 2.70 -17.18
CA GLU A 114 -3.33 1.67 -17.96
C GLU A 114 -4.39 0.95 -17.10
N LEU A 115 -4.02 0.52 -15.90
CA LEU A 115 -4.93 -0.16 -14.97
C LEU A 115 -6.01 0.78 -14.46
N PHE A 116 -5.64 2.03 -14.15
CA PHE A 116 -6.58 3.05 -13.70
C PHE A 116 -7.60 3.40 -14.79
N ASN A 117 -7.17 3.59 -16.03
CA ASN A 117 -8.05 3.88 -17.15
C ASN A 117 -9.00 2.72 -17.43
N ASN A 118 -8.50 1.48 -17.37
CA ASN A 118 -9.33 0.29 -17.51
C ASN A 118 -10.44 0.24 -16.43
N MET A 119 -10.08 0.53 -15.17
CA MET A 119 -11.04 0.64 -14.08
C MET A 119 -12.07 1.75 -14.32
N LYS A 120 -11.64 2.93 -14.77
CA LYS A 120 -12.49 4.09 -15.04
C LYS A 120 -13.52 3.77 -16.13
N LEU A 121 -13.13 3.07 -17.19
CA LEU A 121 -14.03 2.68 -18.29
C LEU A 121 -15.22 1.84 -17.83
N TYR A 122 -15.03 0.89 -16.91
CA TYR A 122 -16.09 -0.04 -16.49
C TYR A 122 -16.80 0.36 -15.19
N CYS A 123 -16.11 1.02 -14.27
CA CYS A 123 -16.56 1.15 -12.88
C CYS A 123 -16.71 2.59 -12.37
N ALA A 124 -16.41 3.62 -13.18
CA ALA A 124 -16.41 5.03 -12.75
C ALA A 124 -17.70 5.45 -12.03
N LYS A 125 -18.88 4.98 -12.47
CA LYS A 125 -20.17 5.31 -11.84
C LYS A 125 -20.28 4.89 -10.36
N TYR A 126 -19.57 3.84 -9.96
CA TYR A 126 -19.64 3.27 -8.61
C TYR A 126 -18.49 3.70 -7.70
N ILE A 127 -17.36 4.11 -8.28
CA ILE A 127 -16.20 4.60 -7.52
C ILE A 127 -16.56 5.96 -6.92
N ARG A 128 -16.30 6.10 -5.62
CA ARG A 128 -16.50 7.36 -4.88
C ARG A 128 -15.19 7.97 -4.43
N VAL A 129 -14.20 7.14 -4.14
CA VAL A 129 -12.85 7.52 -3.75
C VAL A 129 -11.90 6.55 -4.44
N CYS A 130 -10.82 7.07 -5.00
CA CYS A 130 -9.66 6.31 -5.44
C CYS A 130 -8.41 7.00 -4.91
N LYS A 131 -7.67 6.35 -4.02
CA LYS A 131 -6.45 6.91 -3.40
C LYS A 131 -5.33 5.88 -3.34
N GLU A 132 -4.10 6.38 -3.35
CA GLU A 132 -2.89 5.59 -3.19
C GLU A 132 -2.31 5.87 -1.80
N ILE A 133 -1.99 4.83 -1.02
CA ILE A 133 -1.52 4.98 0.38
C ILE A 133 0.02 4.99 0.47
N ASN A 134 0.68 4.44 -0.56
CA ASN A 134 2.13 4.23 -0.61
C ASN A 134 2.66 3.53 0.65
N MET A 135 2.28 2.26 0.78
CA MET A 135 2.61 1.37 1.87
C MET A 135 2.77 -0.05 1.31
N SER A 136 4.00 -0.34 0.89
CA SER A 136 4.38 -1.56 0.20
C SER A 136 5.36 -2.43 1.01
N PHE A 137 5.35 -2.30 2.35
CA PHE A 137 6.16 -3.10 3.28
C PHE A 137 5.28 -3.81 4.33
N MET A 138 5.84 -4.80 5.00
CA MET A 138 5.16 -5.58 6.03
C MET A 138 5.79 -5.36 7.42
N PRO A 139 5.04 -4.86 8.43
CA PRO A 139 5.56 -4.69 9.78
C PRO A 139 5.53 -6.02 10.55
N GLN A 140 6.71 -6.62 10.75
CA GLN A 140 6.84 -7.90 11.45
C GLN A 140 6.81 -7.74 12.97
N GLU A 141 7.55 -6.76 13.49
CA GLU A 141 7.66 -6.45 14.91
C GLU A 141 7.61 -4.94 15.15
N ALA A 142 7.83 -4.51 16.40
CA ALA A 142 7.82 -3.08 16.74
C ALA A 142 8.90 -2.28 16.00
N GLN A 143 10.03 -2.92 15.65
CA GLN A 143 11.18 -2.28 14.98
C GLN A 143 11.70 -3.12 13.81
N VAL A 144 10.93 -4.09 13.31
CA VAL A 144 11.33 -4.98 12.22
C VAL A 144 10.29 -4.91 11.12
N PHE A 145 10.76 -4.72 9.89
CA PHE A 145 9.95 -4.76 8.68
C PHE A 145 10.51 -5.78 7.68
N THR A 146 9.69 -6.17 6.71
CA THR A 146 10.12 -6.97 5.57
C THR A 146 9.45 -6.48 4.29
N CYS A 147 10.13 -6.68 3.16
CA CYS A 147 9.65 -6.41 1.82
C CYS A 147 8.75 -7.52 1.24
N ASP A 148 8.51 -8.62 1.98
CA ASP A 148 7.71 -9.79 1.56
C ASP A 148 8.04 -10.30 0.14
N ASN A 149 9.32 -10.28 -0.25
CA ASN A 149 9.79 -10.78 -1.56
C ASN A 149 10.78 -11.95 -1.38
N PRO A 150 10.29 -13.20 -1.23
CA PRO A 150 11.14 -14.38 -1.07
C PRO A 150 12.06 -14.64 -2.28
N GLY A 151 11.65 -14.23 -3.48
CA GLY A 151 12.42 -14.42 -4.71
C GLY A 151 13.59 -13.44 -4.88
N ALA A 152 13.62 -12.35 -4.10
CA ALA A 152 14.60 -11.28 -4.26
C ALA A 152 16.05 -11.78 -4.18
N PHE A 153 16.33 -12.73 -3.28
CA PHE A 153 17.67 -13.29 -3.12
C PHE A 153 18.15 -13.97 -4.42
N GLN A 154 17.29 -14.79 -5.01
CA GLN A 154 17.62 -15.45 -6.28
C GLN A 154 17.74 -14.42 -7.41
N SER A 155 16.81 -13.46 -7.51
CA SER A 155 16.81 -12.45 -8.56
C SER A 155 18.04 -11.53 -8.54
N ILE A 156 18.58 -11.23 -7.36
CA ILE A 156 19.72 -10.29 -7.20
C ILE A 156 21.07 -11.00 -7.34
N TYR A 157 21.21 -12.23 -6.82
CA TYR A 157 22.50 -12.91 -6.71
C TYR A 157 22.70 -14.06 -7.71
N SER A 158 21.66 -14.46 -8.44
CA SER A 158 21.82 -15.45 -9.51
C SER A 158 22.60 -14.84 -10.69
N PRO A 159 23.63 -15.53 -11.22
CA PRO A 159 24.52 -14.98 -12.25
C PRO A 159 23.81 -14.66 -13.58
N ASN A 160 22.68 -15.32 -13.87
CA ASN A 160 21.95 -15.19 -15.13
C ASN A 160 20.61 -14.43 -14.98
N SER A 161 20.38 -13.76 -13.85
CA SER A 161 19.11 -13.08 -13.60
C SER A 161 18.99 -11.79 -14.41
N GLN A 162 17.95 -11.69 -15.23
CA GLN A 162 17.57 -10.44 -15.91
C GLN A 162 16.74 -9.52 -15.01
N ASP A 163 16.15 -10.07 -13.95
CA ASP A 163 15.22 -9.35 -13.06
C ASP A 163 15.92 -8.61 -11.91
N LYS A 164 17.26 -8.61 -11.89
CA LYS A 164 18.06 -7.97 -10.83
C LYS A 164 17.69 -6.50 -10.66
N MET A 165 17.69 -5.72 -11.74
CA MET A 165 17.42 -4.28 -11.67
C MET A 165 15.99 -4.00 -11.23
N ASN A 166 15.01 -4.68 -11.84
CA ASN A 166 13.59 -4.57 -11.47
C ASN A 166 13.35 -4.90 -9.99
N THR A 167 14.05 -5.92 -9.47
CA THR A 167 13.96 -6.30 -8.05
C THR A 167 14.53 -5.21 -7.15
N LEU A 168 15.68 -4.63 -7.50
CA LEU A 168 16.28 -3.54 -6.74
C LEU A 168 15.41 -2.27 -6.76
N GLU A 169 14.82 -1.95 -7.91
CA GLU A 169 13.88 -0.83 -8.02
C GLU A 169 12.65 -1.04 -7.14
N THR A 170 12.05 -2.24 -7.18
CA THR A 170 10.91 -2.59 -6.33
C THR A 170 11.27 -2.46 -4.85
N MET A 171 12.44 -2.99 -4.44
CA MET A 171 12.90 -2.85 -3.06
C MET A 171 13.13 -1.39 -2.66
N ALA A 172 13.63 -0.56 -3.58
CA ALA A 172 13.80 0.86 -3.34
C ALA A 172 12.44 1.57 -3.10
N ASP A 173 11.41 1.25 -3.88
CA ASP A 173 10.04 1.78 -3.65
C ASP A 173 9.51 1.39 -2.28
N GLN A 174 9.73 0.14 -1.86
CA GLN A 174 9.30 -0.34 -0.54
C GLN A 174 10.04 0.35 0.62
N LEU A 175 11.33 0.64 0.45
CA LEU A 175 12.10 1.39 1.45
C LEU A 175 11.64 2.85 1.52
N VAL A 176 11.34 3.46 0.37
CA VAL A 176 10.78 4.82 0.30
C VAL A 176 9.41 4.87 0.98
N SER A 177 8.54 3.88 0.74
CA SER A 177 7.21 3.80 1.35
C SER A 177 7.27 3.63 2.88
N LEU A 178 8.28 2.92 3.39
CA LEU A 178 8.59 2.88 4.82
C LEU A 178 9.00 4.25 5.35
N CYS A 179 9.95 4.92 4.71
CA CYS A 179 10.42 6.25 5.13
C CYS A 179 9.26 7.27 5.12
N ALA A 180 8.42 7.24 4.10
CA ALA A 180 7.21 8.06 3.98
C ALA A 180 6.17 7.74 5.06
N THR A 181 6.09 6.49 5.51
CA THR A 181 5.18 6.09 6.60
C THR A 181 5.69 6.51 7.97
N LEU A 182 7.00 6.65 8.14
CA LEU A 182 7.64 7.16 9.35
C LEU A 182 7.78 8.69 9.36
N ASP A 183 7.46 9.38 8.25
CA ASP A 183 7.68 10.82 8.05
C ASP A 183 9.18 11.23 8.18
N GLU A 184 10.07 10.34 7.73
CA GLU A 184 11.51 10.51 7.78
C GLU A 184 12.14 10.70 6.40
N TYR A 185 13.15 11.56 6.34
CA TYR A 185 14.03 11.77 5.18
C TYR A 185 15.48 11.47 5.60
N PRO A 186 15.88 10.17 5.63
CA PRO A 186 17.19 9.78 6.11
C PRO A 186 18.28 10.05 5.08
N GLY A 187 19.50 10.36 5.55
CA GLY A 187 20.67 10.37 4.68
C GLY A 187 21.05 8.94 4.29
N VAL A 188 20.92 8.59 3.01
CA VAL A 188 21.17 7.24 2.52
C VAL A 188 22.66 6.90 2.57
N ARG A 189 23.01 5.74 3.16
CA ARG A 189 24.38 5.24 3.26
C ARG A 189 24.42 3.76 2.90
N TYR A 190 25.52 3.33 2.28
CA TYR A 190 25.76 1.93 1.94
C TYR A 190 27.15 1.48 2.39
N LYS A 191 27.32 0.16 2.55
CA LYS A 191 28.62 -0.44 2.81
C LYS A 191 29.44 -0.44 1.51
N LYS A 192 30.56 0.28 1.50
CA LYS A 192 31.52 0.24 0.39
C LYS A 192 32.28 -1.09 0.44
N ASP A 193 32.08 -1.92 -0.56
CA ASP A 193 32.74 -3.22 -0.71
C ASP A 193 32.98 -3.46 -2.20
N ALA A 194 34.22 -3.78 -2.58
CA ALA A 194 34.62 -3.92 -3.99
C ALA A 194 33.89 -5.06 -4.70
N ASN A 195 33.37 -6.04 -3.95
CA ASN A 195 32.67 -7.20 -4.48
C ASN A 195 31.13 -7.07 -4.41
N MET A 196 30.58 -5.95 -3.94
CA MET A 196 29.14 -5.77 -3.74
C MET A 196 28.62 -4.43 -4.29
N GLU A 197 28.58 -4.31 -5.63
CA GLU A 197 28.01 -3.13 -6.28
C GLU A 197 26.50 -2.96 -6.04
N ASN A 198 25.78 -4.06 -5.75
CA ASN A 198 24.33 -4.05 -5.55
C ASN A 198 23.89 -3.09 -4.42
N ALA A 199 24.68 -2.97 -3.35
CA ALA A 199 24.37 -2.08 -2.24
C ALA A 199 24.50 -0.60 -2.62
N LYS A 200 25.46 -0.27 -3.49
CA LYS A 200 25.61 1.07 -4.05
C LYS A 200 24.42 1.40 -4.96
N THR A 201 24.10 0.52 -5.90
CA THR A 201 22.96 0.72 -6.82
C THR A 201 21.64 0.88 -6.07
N LEU A 202 21.38 0.05 -5.05
CA LEU A 202 20.16 0.18 -4.23
C LEU A 202 20.11 1.51 -3.49
N ALA A 203 21.23 1.95 -2.93
CA ALA A 203 21.30 3.23 -2.23
C ALA A 203 21.05 4.43 -3.16
N GLU A 204 21.64 4.43 -4.36
CA GLU A 204 21.39 5.46 -5.38
C GLU A 204 19.90 5.48 -5.78
N LEU A 205 19.30 4.31 -6.01
CA LEU A 205 17.86 4.21 -6.32
C LEU A 205 16.97 4.73 -5.20
N VAL A 206 17.29 4.41 -3.94
CA VAL A 206 16.52 4.89 -2.78
C VAL A 206 16.67 6.40 -2.62
N ASP A 207 17.87 6.94 -2.79
CA ASP A 207 18.14 8.38 -2.67
C ASP A 207 17.38 9.17 -3.74
N ASP A 208 17.45 8.73 -5.00
CA ASP A 208 16.72 9.33 -6.12
C ASP A 208 15.20 9.31 -5.90
N LYS A 209 14.66 8.19 -5.43
CA LYS A 209 13.22 8.02 -5.18
C LYS A 209 12.75 8.81 -3.95
N LEU A 210 13.56 8.88 -2.89
CA LEU A 210 13.29 9.72 -1.72
C LEU A 210 13.30 11.20 -2.10
N ALA A 211 14.27 11.65 -2.89
CA ALA A 211 14.36 13.02 -3.36
C ALA A 211 13.12 13.42 -4.18
N LYS A 212 12.65 12.53 -5.07
CA LYS A 212 11.40 12.72 -5.83
C LYS A 212 10.17 12.76 -4.93
N HIS A 213 10.11 11.97 -3.87
CA HIS A 213 8.94 11.91 -2.98
C HIS A 213 8.79 13.18 -2.11
N TYR A 214 9.90 13.80 -1.72
CA TYR A 214 9.91 14.91 -0.76
C TYR A 214 10.14 16.30 -1.37
N GLU A 215 10.22 16.42 -2.71
CA GLU A 215 10.47 17.65 -3.49
C GLU A 215 11.14 18.76 -2.64
N LEU A 216 12.47 18.70 -2.53
CA LEU A 216 13.24 19.68 -1.77
C LEU A 216 13.13 21.06 -2.46
N ASP A 217 12.29 21.96 -1.94
CA ASP A 217 12.35 23.39 -2.31
C ASP A 217 13.76 23.93 -1.99
N ASP A 218 14.29 24.87 -2.80
CA ASP A 218 15.60 25.56 -2.71
C ASP A 218 15.90 26.23 -1.33
N SER A 219 14.97 26.15 -0.39
CA SER A 219 15.06 26.68 0.97
C SER A 219 15.16 25.60 2.07
N GLY A 220 15.35 24.34 1.70
CA GLY A 220 15.56 23.22 2.66
C GLY A 220 14.32 22.90 3.51
N LYS A 221 13.13 23.31 3.06
CA LYS A 221 11.85 23.00 3.71
C LYS A 221 11.21 21.80 3.04
N LYS A 222 10.82 20.82 3.87
CA LYS A 222 10.08 19.62 3.46
C LYS A 222 8.76 20.03 2.80
N LYS A 223 8.53 19.61 1.57
CA LYS A 223 7.21 19.68 0.95
C LYS A 223 6.82 18.26 0.58
N VAL A 224 6.01 17.64 1.44
CA VAL A 224 5.42 16.34 1.12
C VAL A 224 4.53 16.57 -0.09
N ILE A 225 4.87 15.96 -1.23
CA ILE A 225 3.97 15.96 -2.38
C ILE A 225 2.72 15.20 -1.93
N PRO A 226 1.53 15.83 -1.94
CA PRO A 226 0.30 15.12 -1.65
C PRO A 226 0.20 13.94 -2.61
N LEU A 227 0.10 12.73 -2.07
CA LEU A 227 -0.17 11.53 -2.86
C LEU A 227 -1.37 11.83 -3.76
N LEU A 228 -1.18 11.64 -5.07
CA LEU A 228 -2.11 12.05 -6.10
C LEU A 228 -3.52 11.52 -5.78
N ILE A 229 -4.44 12.43 -5.49
CA ILE A 229 -5.86 12.13 -5.62
C ILE A 229 -6.10 12.08 -7.14
N LYS A 230 -6.12 10.87 -7.72
CA LYS A 230 -6.52 10.72 -9.12
C LYS A 230 -8.03 11.00 -9.20
N GLU A 231 -8.40 12.19 -9.67
CA GLU A 231 -9.79 12.60 -9.98
C GLU A 231 -10.35 11.95 -11.27
#